data_AF-A0A958U762-F1
#
_entry.id   AF-A0A958U762-F1
#
_cell.length_a   1.000
_cell.length_b   1.000
_cell.length_c   1.000
_cell.angle_alpha   90.00
_cell.angle_beta   90.00
_cell.angle_gamma   90.00
#
_symmetry.space_group_name_H-M   'P 1'
#
loop_
_entity.id
_entity.type
_entity.pdbx_description
1 polymer ?
#
loop_
_entity_poly.entity_id
_entity_poly.type
_entity_poly.pdbx_seq_one_letter_code
_entity_poly.pdbx_strand_id
1 'polypeptide(L)'
;SEESCEGKKGRCARWSGRNLATNKMVQRGEAVGVVAAQSIGEPGTQLTLRTFHVGGIAGNISEENKLTVKFDGRLEIEDLKTVKGEDNEGKEIDIVISRTSEAKLIDEETGITLSTNNIPYGSTVNVKNGQKVKRGDVICTWDPYNGVIISEFAGKIKYENIEQGITYQVEIDEQTGFQEKVISESRDKRKIPTLLILDSKGEIIRSYNLPVGAHLMVDDHDKIKVGKILVKIPRKSAKAGDITGGLPRVTELFEARNPSNPAVVSEIDGVVSFGKIKRGNREIVVESKLGEVKKYLVKLSNQILVQENDYVRAGMPLSDGSVTPDDILNIKGPSAVQQYLVNEVQEVYRLQGVKINDKHFEVVVRQMMRKVQIVDTGDTLFLEDQLVHKDDFVEENDKIFGMKVVENAGDSANLKEGQIVTSRQLRDENSILKREDKALVEARDAVPATATPILQGITRASLQTKSFISAASFQETTKVLNEAAVSGKVDDLEGLKENVIVGHKIPAGTGMRKYDTIIVGSKQEFEEMTRAKQEVNYN
;
A
#
# COMPACT_ATOMS: atom_id res chain seq x y z
N SER A 1 -12.72 -4.22 -7.69
CA SER A 1 -12.50 -3.90 -6.27
C SER A 1 -13.75 -3.23 -5.72
N GLU A 2 -14.11 -3.48 -4.47
CA GLU A 2 -15.24 -2.84 -3.77
C GLU A 2 -15.02 -1.33 -3.51
N GLU A 3 -13.83 -0.81 -3.78
CA GLU A 3 -13.46 0.60 -3.64
C GLU A 3 -14.23 1.53 -4.58
N SER A 4 -14.45 1.10 -5.82
CA SER A 4 -15.09 1.88 -6.88
C SER A 4 -16.60 2.10 -6.66
N CYS A 5 -17.14 1.70 -5.51
CA CYS A 5 -18.51 1.98 -5.15
C CYS A 5 -18.63 3.38 -4.54
N GLU A 6 -19.12 4.33 -5.33
CA GLU A 6 -19.45 5.73 -4.97
C GLU A 6 -20.77 5.86 -4.18
N GLY A 7 -21.24 4.77 -3.57
CA GLY A 7 -22.46 4.82 -2.78
C GLY A 7 -22.25 5.67 -1.54
N LYS A 8 -22.94 6.82 -1.44
CA LYS A 8 -22.88 7.73 -0.27
C LYS A 8 -23.19 7.03 1.05
N LYS A 9 -24.10 6.06 1.02
CA LYS A 9 -24.54 5.28 2.20
C LYS A 9 -24.55 3.79 1.86
N GLY A 10 -23.65 3.04 2.48
CA GLY A 10 -23.50 1.60 2.25
C GLY A 10 -22.82 1.25 0.93
N ARG A 11 -23.19 0.12 0.33
CA ARG A 11 -22.60 -0.37 -0.92
C ARG A 11 -23.64 -0.77 -1.94
N CYS A 12 -23.28 -0.67 -3.22
CA CYS A 12 -24.14 -1.12 -4.29
C CYS A 12 -24.05 -2.65 -4.45
N ALA A 13 -25.15 -3.25 -4.89
CA ALA A 13 -25.25 -4.70 -5.09
C ALA A 13 -24.29 -5.20 -6.18
N ARG A 14 -24.01 -4.39 -7.21
CA ARG A 14 -23.11 -4.76 -8.32
C ARG A 14 -21.67 -4.94 -7.84
N TRP A 15 -21.19 -4.02 -7.01
CA TRP A 15 -19.84 -4.08 -6.43
C TRP A 15 -19.71 -5.13 -5.33
N SER A 16 -20.77 -5.35 -4.53
CA SER A 16 -20.79 -6.44 -3.52
C SER A 16 -20.94 -7.84 -4.14
N GLY A 17 -21.45 -7.90 -5.38
CA GLY A 17 -21.56 -9.12 -6.19
C GLY A 17 -22.47 -10.18 -5.57
N ARG A 18 -21.96 -11.42 -5.52
CA ARG A 18 -22.67 -12.60 -5.05
C ARG A 18 -22.54 -12.74 -3.53
N ASN A 19 -23.66 -12.93 -2.83
CA ASN A 19 -23.68 -13.35 -1.44
C ASN A 19 -23.18 -14.82 -1.36
N LEU A 20 -22.15 -15.06 -0.56
CA LEU A 20 -21.49 -16.37 -0.47
C LEU A 20 -22.26 -17.38 0.39
N ALA A 21 -23.16 -16.91 1.26
CA ALA A 21 -24.00 -17.78 2.07
C ALA A 21 -25.19 -18.31 1.27
N THR A 22 -25.82 -17.45 0.45
CA THR A 22 -27.03 -17.82 -0.31
C THR A 22 -26.76 -18.15 -1.77
N ASN A 23 -25.54 -17.90 -2.25
CA ASN A 23 -25.15 -18.10 -3.63
C ASN A 23 -25.99 -17.32 -4.65
N LYS A 24 -26.65 -16.24 -4.21
CA LYS A 24 -27.45 -15.30 -5.04
C LYS A 24 -26.80 -13.93 -5.06
N MET A 25 -27.25 -13.05 -5.95
CA MET A 25 -26.84 -11.64 -5.89
C MET A 25 -27.24 -11.01 -4.56
N VAL A 26 -26.35 -10.19 -3.99
CA VAL A 26 -26.60 -9.45 -2.75
C VAL A 26 -27.87 -8.61 -2.89
N GLN A 27 -28.77 -8.73 -1.92
CA GLN A 27 -29.99 -7.95 -1.88
C GLN A 27 -29.78 -6.59 -1.19
N ARG A 28 -30.61 -5.60 -1.55
CA ARG A 28 -30.60 -4.32 -0.86
C ARG A 28 -31.02 -4.52 0.60
N GLY A 29 -30.21 -3.99 1.51
CA GLY A 29 -30.41 -4.12 2.95
C GLY A 29 -29.55 -5.20 3.61
N GLU A 30 -28.80 -6.00 2.86
CA GLU A 30 -27.84 -6.92 3.47
C GLU A 30 -26.73 -6.17 4.23
N ALA A 31 -26.51 -6.54 5.49
CA ALA A 31 -25.50 -5.94 6.37
C ALA A 31 -24.09 -6.50 6.08
N VAL A 32 -23.59 -6.27 4.86
CA VAL A 32 -22.31 -6.82 4.37
C VAL A 32 -21.10 -6.49 5.25
N GLY A 33 -21.10 -5.35 5.94
CA GLY A 33 -20.06 -4.97 6.89
C GLY A 33 -20.01 -5.86 8.13
N VAL A 34 -21.18 -6.21 8.68
CA VAL A 34 -21.26 -7.12 9.85
C VAL A 34 -20.84 -8.53 9.45
N VAL A 35 -21.31 -9.00 8.28
CA VAL A 35 -20.93 -10.32 7.75
C VAL A 35 -19.43 -10.39 7.52
N ALA A 36 -18.81 -9.35 6.96
CA ALA A 36 -17.37 -9.29 6.76
C ALA A 36 -16.59 -9.30 8.08
N ALA A 37 -17.00 -8.50 9.06
CA ALA A 37 -16.37 -8.47 10.38
C ALA A 37 -16.42 -9.83 11.07
N GLN A 38 -17.57 -10.53 11.02
CA GLN A 38 -17.71 -11.87 11.57
C GLN A 38 -16.85 -12.90 10.83
N SER A 39 -16.86 -12.84 9.49
CA SER A 39 -16.09 -13.77 8.63
C SER A 39 -14.58 -13.67 8.85
N ILE A 40 -14.09 -12.53 9.34
CA ILE A 40 -12.68 -12.30 9.67
C ILE A 40 -12.42 -12.60 11.15
N GLY A 41 -13.30 -12.13 12.04
CA GLY A 41 -13.13 -12.19 13.48
C GLY A 41 -13.25 -13.60 14.07
N GLU A 42 -14.24 -14.40 13.64
CA GLU A 42 -14.43 -15.76 14.16
C GLU A 42 -13.23 -16.67 13.83
N PRO A 43 -12.73 -16.73 12.58
CA PRO A 43 -11.50 -17.47 12.32
C PRO A 43 -10.28 -16.81 12.98
N GLY A 44 -10.30 -15.49 13.19
CA GLY A 44 -9.27 -14.73 13.92
C GLY A 44 -9.07 -15.18 15.37
N THR A 45 -10.15 -15.42 16.12
CA THR A 45 -10.06 -15.94 17.49
C THR A 45 -9.61 -17.41 17.51
N GLN A 46 -10.00 -18.18 16.50
CA GLN A 46 -9.51 -19.55 16.34
C GLN A 46 -8.01 -19.59 15.99
N LEU A 47 -7.52 -18.63 15.19
CA LEU A 47 -6.12 -18.48 14.87
C LEU A 47 -5.28 -18.33 16.12
N THR A 48 -5.65 -17.44 17.05
CA THR A 48 -4.92 -17.28 18.31
C THR A 48 -4.78 -18.57 19.09
N LEU A 49 -5.82 -19.41 19.13
CA LEU A 49 -5.76 -20.70 19.82
C LEU A 49 -4.84 -21.71 19.10
N ARG A 50 -4.74 -21.66 17.76
CA ARG A 50 -3.90 -22.55 16.95
C ARG A 50 -2.44 -22.12 16.89
N THR A 51 -2.16 -20.82 16.81
CA THR A 51 -0.80 -20.29 16.63
C THR A 51 0.13 -20.69 17.78
N PHE A 52 -0.37 -20.74 19.02
CA PHE A 52 0.44 -21.19 20.18
C PHE A 52 0.91 -22.65 20.09
N HIS A 53 0.19 -23.51 19.37
CA HIS A 53 0.52 -24.94 19.26
C HIS A 53 1.45 -25.25 18.07
N VAL A 54 1.47 -24.37 17.06
CA VAL A 54 2.26 -24.55 15.82
C VAL A 54 3.49 -23.63 15.79
N GLY A 55 3.59 -22.65 16.69
CA GLY A 55 4.67 -21.65 16.74
C GLY A 55 6.11 -22.16 16.92
N GLY A 56 6.30 -23.49 17.07
CA GLY A 56 7.62 -24.13 17.10
C GLY A 56 7.99 -24.91 15.82
N ILE A 57 7.06 -25.11 14.87
CA ILE A 57 7.33 -25.86 13.64
C ILE A 57 7.34 -24.84 12.51
N ALA A 58 8.54 -24.40 12.11
CA ALA A 58 8.74 -23.63 10.90
C ALA A 58 8.26 -24.49 9.71
N GLY A 59 6.99 -24.33 9.33
CA GLY A 59 6.47 -24.94 8.12
C GLY A 59 7.23 -24.38 6.95
N ASN A 60 7.92 -25.24 6.20
CA ASN A 60 8.59 -24.87 4.96
C ASN A 60 7.53 -24.36 3.98
N ILE A 61 7.31 -23.05 3.99
CA ILE A 61 6.63 -22.37 2.89
C ILE A 61 7.51 -22.67 1.67
N SER A 62 6.93 -23.36 0.69
CA SER A 62 7.60 -23.63 -0.59
C SER A 62 8.05 -22.31 -1.18
N GLU A 63 9.33 -21.98 -1.06
CA GLU A 63 9.85 -20.73 -1.60
C GLU A 63 9.80 -20.82 -3.14
N GLU A 64 9.16 -19.83 -3.77
CA GLU A 64 9.17 -19.73 -5.22
C GLU A 64 10.60 -19.42 -5.67
N ASN A 65 11.19 -20.33 -6.44
CA ASN A 65 12.55 -20.23 -6.95
C ASN A 65 12.62 -20.06 -8.48
N LYS A 66 11.46 -19.88 -9.13
CA LYS A 66 11.35 -19.78 -10.58
C LYS A 66 10.20 -18.88 -11.01
N LEU A 67 10.43 -18.13 -12.08
CA LEU A 67 9.41 -17.33 -12.76
C LEU A 67 8.90 -18.09 -13.98
N THR A 68 7.62 -18.44 -13.99
CA THR A 68 6.97 -19.17 -15.09
C THR A 68 5.99 -18.29 -15.88
N VAL A 69 5.93 -18.56 -17.17
CA VAL A 69 5.04 -17.87 -18.11
C VAL A 69 3.60 -18.34 -17.89
N LYS A 70 2.68 -17.38 -17.68
CA LYS A 70 1.26 -17.66 -17.40
C LYS A 70 0.38 -17.77 -18.66
N PHE A 71 0.79 -17.13 -19.75
CA PHE A 71 0.05 -17.03 -21.00
C PHE A 71 1.00 -17.16 -22.19
N ASP A 72 0.48 -17.55 -23.35
CA ASP A 72 1.29 -17.60 -24.56
C ASP A 72 1.57 -16.16 -25.06
N GLY A 73 2.78 -15.90 -25.56
CA GLY A 73 3.12 -14.57 -26.06
C GLY A 73 4.59 -14.40 -26.38
N ARG A 74 4.98 -13.15 -26.66
CA ARG A 74 6.36 -12.74 -26.89
C ARG A 74 6.89 -12.04 -25.64
N LEU A 75 8.09 -12.42 -25.21
CA LEU A 75 8.73 -11.79 -24.07
C LEU A 75 9.57 -10.59 -24.52
N GLU A 76 9.31 -9.42 -23.98
CA GLU A 76 10.12 -8.21 -24.12
C GLU A 76 10.75 -7.88 -22.78
N ILE A 77 12.08 -7.88 -22.72
CA ILE A 77 12.84 -7.63 -21.48
C ILE A 77 13.53 -6.28 -21.59
N GLU A 78 13.20 -5.39 -20.67
CA GLU A 78 13.82 -4.06 -20.53
C GLU A 78 15.04 -4.14 -19.59
N ASP A 79 16.09 -3.40 -19.93
CA ASP A 79 17.34 -3.25 -19.15
C ASP A 79 18.10 -4.53 -18.77
N LEU A 80 17.92 -5.61 -19.55
CA LEU A 80 18.61 -6.88 -19.32
C LEU A 80 20.11 -6.79 -19.60
N LYS A 81 20.89 -6.85 -18.53
CA LYS A 81 22.33 -7.12 -18.57
C LYS A 81 22.61 -8.48 -17.94
N THR A 82 23.32 -9.33 -18.67
CA THR A 82 23.75 -10.67 -18.23
C THR A 82 25.25 -10.82 -18.36
N VAL A 83 25.81 -11.70 -17.53
CA VAL A 83 27.18 -12.19 -17.64
C VAL A 83 27.17 -13.70 -17.69
N LYS A 84 28.11 -14.26 -18.45
CA LYS A 84 28.34 -15.71 -18.43
C LYS A 84 29.03 -16.09 -17.13
N GLY A 85 28.40 -16.99 -16.38
CA GLY A 85 28.97 -17.63 -15.21
C GLY A 85 29.01 -19.15 -15.37
N GLU A 86 29.58 -19.81 -14.36
CA GLU A 86 29.57 -21.27 -14.23
C GLU A 86 28.68 -21.61 -13.04
N ASP A 87 27.73 -22.54 -13.21
CA ASP A 87 26.95 -23.10 -12.10
C ASP A 87 27.81 -24.06 -11.25
N ASN A 88 27.29 -24.52 -10.10
CA ASN A 88 27.92 -25.52 -9.23
C ASN A 88 28.26 -26.84 -9.98
N GLU A 89 27.60 -27.11 -11.11
CA GLU A 89 27.85 -28.26 -11.99
C GLU A 89 28.80 -27.97 -13.17
N GLY A 90 29.38 -26.76 -13.23
CA GLY A 90 30.31 -26.35 -14.29
C GLY A 90 29.67 -26.02 -15.65
N LYS A 91 28.35 -25.87 -15.69
CA LYS A 91 27.60 -25.49 -16.90
C LYS A 91 27.61 -23.98 -17.08
N GLU A 92 27.83 -23.51 -18.32
CA GLU A 92 27.67 -22.08 -18.66
C GLU A 92 26.21 -21.65 -18.43
N ILE A 93 26.03 -20.66 -17.55
CA ILE A 93 24.74 -20.05 -17.25
C ILE A 93 24.79 -18.54 -17.47
N ASP A 94 23.70 -17.97 -17.98
CA ASP A 94 23.56 -16.51 -18.12
C ASP A 94 22.98 -15.94 -16.83
N ILE A 95 23.83 -15.26 -16.06
CA ILE A 95 23.45 -14.69 -14.77
C ILE A 95 23.12 -13.21 -14.94
N VAL A 96 21.99 -12.79 -14.38
CA VAL A 96 21.50 -11.41 -14.45
C VAL A 96 22.27 -10.51 -13.50
N ILE A 97 22.91 -9.47 -14.05
CA ILE A 97 23.61 -8.43 -13.27
C ILE A 97 22.81 -7.12 -13.19
N SER A 98 21.66 -7.07 -13.86
CA SER A 98 20.75 -5.94 -13.84
C SER A 98 19.79 -6.06 -12.65
N ARG A 99 19.59 -4.96 -11.92
CA ARG A 99 18.73 -4.93 -10.71
C ARG A 99 17.30 -4.48 -10.98
N THR A 100 17.08 -3.85 -12.12
CA THR A 100 15.81 -3.20 -12.51
C THR A 100 15.18 -3.85 -13.73
N SER A 101 15.66 -5.04 -14.12
CA SER A 101 15.17 -5.74 -15.30
C SER A 101 13.71 -6.13 -15.17
N GLU A 102 12.91 -5.77 -16.17
CA GLU A 102 11.49 -6.09 -16.25
C GLU A 102 11.21 -6.95 -17.48
N ALA A 103 10.53 -8.07 -17.26
CA ALA A 103 10.02 -8.96 -18.30
C ALA A 103 8.54 -8.65 -18.57
N LYS A 104 8.25 -8.09 -19.73
CA LYS A 104 6.91 -7.84 -20.26
C LYS A 104 6.52 -8.96 -21.21
N LEU A 105 5.41 -9.63 -20.93
CA LEU A 105 4.82 -10.60 -21.84
C LEU A 105 3.79 -9.88 -22.69
N ILE A 106 3.95 -9.94 -24.01
CA ILE A 106 3.12 -9.25 -24.99
C ILE A 106 2.39 -10.27 -25.84
N ASP A 107 1.10 -10.07 -26.02
CA ASP A 107 0.29 -10.84 -26.95
C ASP A 107 0.65 -10.48 -28.40
N GLU A 108 0.96 -11.47 -29.24
CA GLU A 108 1.42 -11.21 -30.62
C GLU A 108 0.32 -10.72 -31.56
N GLU A 109 -0.95 -11.02 -31.28
CA GLU A 109 -2.06 -10.64 -32.16
C GLU A 109 -2.56 -9.21 -31.83
N THR A 110 -2.56 -8.85 -30.55
CA THR A 110 -3.12 -7.59 -30.07
C THR A 110 -2.09 -6.54 -29.69
N GLY A 111 -0.83 -6.94 -29.47
CA GLY A 111 0.23 -6.06 -28.98
C GLY A 111 0.04 -5.61 -27.52
N ILE A 112 -0.92 -6.19 -26.81
CA ILE A 112 -1.24 -5.84 -25.42
C ILE A 112 -0.26 -6.54 -24.47
N THR A 113 0.25 -5.83 -23.46
CA THR A 113 1.04 -6.43 -22.39
C THR A 113 0.15 -7.27 -21.46
N LEU A 114 0.31 -8.58 -21.50
CA LEU A 114 -0.43 -9.56 -20.69
C LEU A 114 0.08 -9.62 -19.24
N SER A 115 1.39 -9.48 -19.03
CA SER A 115 1.97 -9.48 -17.69
C SER A 115 3.31 -8.76 -17.66
N THR A 116 3.61 -8.09 -16.55
CA THR A 116 4.93 -7.52 -16.27
C THR A 116 5.46 -8.15 -14.99
N ASN A 117 6.69 -8.68 -15.03
CA ASN A 117 7.34 -9.28 -13.86
C ASN A 117 8.79 -8.81 -13.78
N ASN A 118 9.28 -8.60 -12.56
CA ASN A 118 10.67 -8.19 -12.35
C ASN A 118 11.57 -9.43 -12.39
N ILE A 119 12.73 -9.31 -13.05
CA ILE A 119 13.77 -10.33 -13.06
C ILE A 119 14.74 -10.01 -11.91
N PRO A 120 14.88 -10.88 -10.89
CA PRO A 120 15.77 -10.63 -9.77
C PRO A 120 17.25 -10.59 -10.18
N TYR A 121 18.04 -9.72 -9.54
CA TYR A 121 19.50 -9.74 -9.64
C TYR A 121 20.06 -11.08 -9.16
N GLY A 122 21.04 -11.61 -9.89
CA GLY A 122 21.67 -12.90 -9.61
C GLY A 122 20.83 -14.10 -10.01
N SER A 123 19.67 -13.90 -10.64
CA SER A 123 18.91 -15.00 -11.24
C SER A 123 19.58 -15.51 -12.52
N THR A 124 19.40 -16.80 -12.80
CA THR A 124 19.77 -17.43 -14.05
C THR A 124 18.62 -17.28 -15.04
N VAL A 125 18.89 -16.67 -16.19
CA VAL A 125 17.88 -16.48 -17.25
C VAL A 125 17.96 -17.62 -18.26
N ASN A 126 16.81 -18.21 -18.58
CA ASN A 126 16.70 -19.34 -19.51
C ASN A 126 16.14 -18.93 -20.88
N VAL A 127 15.69 -17.68 -21.03
CA VAL A 127 15.01 -17.17 -22.24
C VAL A 127 15.64 -15.87 -22.72
N LYS A 128 15.61 -15.62 -24.03
CA LYS A 128 16.19 -14.41 -24.63
C LYS A 128 15.15 -13.31 -24.83
N ASN A 129 15.61 -12.05 -24.86
CA ASN A 129 14.76 -10.92 -25.20
C ASN A 129 14.16 -11.09 -26.61
N GLY A 130 12.85 -10.90 -26.74
CA GLY A 130 12.09 -11.05 -27.98
C GLY A 130 11.65 -12.47 -28.31
N GLN A 131 11.95 -13.47 -27.47
CA GLN A 131 11.60 -14.87 -27.70
C GLN A 131 10.10 -15.13 -27.53
N LYS A 132 9.53 -15.97 -28.40
CA LYS A 132 8.18 -16.51 -28.21
C LYS A 132 8.19 -17.57 -27.12
N VAL A 133 7.33 -17.40 -26.14
CA VAL A 133 7.21 -18.28 -24.97
C VAL A 133 5.80 -18.84 -24.87
N LYS A 134 5.70 -20.08 -24.41
CA LYS A 134 4.43 -20.74 -24.13
C LYS A 134 4.15 -20.77 -22.64
N ARG A 135 2.89 -20.91 -22.29
CA ARG A 135 2.44 -21.13 -20.92
C ARG A 135 3.20 -22.31 -20.31
N GLY A 136 3.83 -22.07 -19.18
CA GLY A 136 4.64 -23.06 -18.45
C GLY A 136 6.15 -22.94 -18.65
N ASP A 137 6.61 -22.18 -19.66
CA ASP A 137 8.05 -21.94 -19.86
C ASP A 137 8.63 -21.16 -18.68
N VAL A 138 9.87 -21.48 -18.31
CA VAL A 138 10.58 -20.83 -17.19
C VAL A 138 11.42 -19.68 -17.74
N ILE A 139 11.14 -18.45 -17.28
CA ILE A 139 11.88 -17.24 -17.68
C ILE A 139 13.23 -17.21 -16.96
N CYS A 140 13.21 -17.30 -15.63
CA CYS A 140 14.41 -17.26 -14.80
C CYS A 140 14.25 -18.12 -13.54
N THR A 141 15.37 -18.55 -13.00
CA THR A 141 15.48 -19.32 -11.75
C THR A 141 16.47 -18.63 -10.80
N TRP A 142 16.24 -18.69 -9.50
CA TRP A 142 17.15 -18.10 -8.50
C TRP A 142 17.26 -18.97 -7.26
N ASP A 143 18.31 -18.76 -6.48
CA ASP A 143 18.42 -19.30 -5.13
C ASP A 143 17.46 -18.52 -4.21
N PRO A 144 16.45 -19.20 -3.62
CA PRO A 144 15.46 -18.52 -2.80
C PRO A 144 16.01 -18.17 -1.40
N TYR A 145 17.05 -18.88 -0.94
CA TYR A 145 17.62 -18.70 0.40
C TYR A 145 18.71 -17.63 0.43
N ASN A 146 19.37 -17.34 -0.70
CA ASN A 146 20.50 -16.43 -0.73
C ASN A 146 20.32 -15.33 -1.77
N GLY A 147 20.51 -14.08 -1.35
CA GLY A 147 20.95 -13.01 -2.24
C GLY A 147 22.42 -13.23 -2.59
N VAL A 148 22.83 -12.87 -3.79
CA VAL A 148 24.23 -12.96 -4.21
C VAL A 148 24.76 -11.60 -4.55
N ILE A 149 26.07 -11.40 -4.43
CA ILE A 149 26.81 -10.30 -5.07
C ILE A 149 27.75 -10.95 -6.08
N ILE A 150 27.65 -10.55 -7.35
CA ILE A 150 28.38 -11.16 -8.46
C ILE A 150 29.36 -10.13 -9.01
N SER A 151 30.55 -10.61 -9.38
CA SER A 151 31.54 -9.75 -10.04
C SER A 151 31.17 -9.45 -11.49
N GLU A 152 31.05 -8.17 -11.82
CA GLU A 152 30.91 -7.68 -13.19
C GLU A 152 32.25 -7.60 -13.94
N PHE A 153 33.37 -7.57 -13.19
CA PHE A 153 34.70 -7.35 -13.73
C PHE A 153 35.65 -8.48 -13.33
N ALA A 154 36.63 -8.77 -14.19
CA ALA A 154 37.76 -9.59 -13.81
C ALA A 154 38.77 -8.71 -13.07
N GLY A 155 39.37 -9.22 -11.99
CA GLY A 155 40.26 -8.42 -11.16
C GLY A 155 40.81 -9.16 -9.97
N LYS A 156 41.45 -8.40 -9.07
CA LYS A 156 41.97 -8.90 -7.80
C LYS A 156 41.16 -8.31 -6.65
N ILE A 157 40.77 -9.13 -5.69
CA ILE A 157 40.03 -8.68 -4.52
C ILE A 157 40.96 -7.98 -3.53
N LYS A 158 40.47 -6.90 -2.93
CA LYS A 158 41.09 -6.25 -1.79
C LYS A 158 40.06 -5.99 -0.70
N TYR A 159 40.41 -6.36 0.53
CA TYR A 159 39.60 -6.06 1.70
C TYR A 159 39.81 -4.64 2.19
N GLU A 160 38.71 -3.97 2.51
CA GLU A 160 38.69 -2.68 3.20
C GLU A 160 37.80 -2.80 4.44
N ASN A 161 38.39 -2.61 5.62
CA ASN A 161 37.73 -2.81 6.92
C ASN A 161 37.13 -4.21 7.13
N ILE A 162 37.70 -5.26 6.54
CA ILE A 162 37.31 -6.66 6.78
C ILE A 162 38.38 -7.31 7.65
N GLU A 163 38.14 -7.35 8.97
CA GLU A 163 39.09 -7.77 10.01
C GLU A 163 38.43 -8.85 10.89
N GLN A 164 39.14 -9.96 11.11
CA GLN A 164 38.64 -11.09 11.90
C GLN A 164 38.39 -10.68 13.35
N GLY A 165 37.21 -11.00 13.88
CA GLY A 165 36.79 -10.69 15.25
C GLY A 165 36.29 -9.26 15.44
N ILE A 166 36.43 -8.37 14.45
CA ILE A 166 35.93 -6.99 14.51
C ILE A 166 34.77 -6.77 13.52
N THR A 167 34.96 -7.15 12.25
CA THR A 167 33.95 -6.96 11.20
C THR A 167 33.52 -8.27 10.52
N TYR A 168 34.22 -9.38 10.76
CA TYR A 168 33.71 -10.71 10.42
C TYR A 168 34.11 -11.77 11.46
N GLN A 169 33.30 -12.83 11.57
CA GLN A 169 33.55 -14.02 12.36
C GLN A 169 33.68 -15.23 11.44
N VAL A 170 34.42 -16.25 11.88
CA VAL A 170 34.53 -17.52 11.17
C VAL A 170 33.58 -18.49 11.84
N GLU A 171 32.48 -18.81 11.16
CA GLU A 171 31.53 -19.83 11.58
C GLU A 171 31.95 -21.16 10.97
N ILE A 172 31.74 -22.25 11.71
CA ILE A 172 31.99 -23.60 11.22
C ILE A 172 30.62 -24.21 10.96
N ASP A 173 30.38 -24.62 9.72
CA ASP A 173 29.18 -25.38 9.38
C ASP A 173 29.23 -26.75 10.07
N GLU A 174 28.29 -26.99 10.99
CA GLU A 174 28.23 -28.21 11.82
C GLU A 174 28.08 -29.49 10.99
N GLN A 175 27.55 -29.42 9.76
CA GLN A 175 27.36 -30.60 8.92
C GLN A 175 28.58 -30.94 8.07
N THR A 176 29.23 -29.93 7.51
CA THR A 176 30.27 -30.11 6.50
C THR A 176 31.68 -29.86 7.02
N GLY A 177 31.81 -29.18 8.17
CA GLY A 177 33.08 -28.75 8.74
C GLY A 177 33.77 -27.63 7.96
N PHE A 178 33.12 -27.06 6.93
CA PHE A 178 33.65 -25.91 6.21
C PHE A 178 33.58 -24.65 7.08
N GLN A 179 34.64 -23.83 6.97
CA GLN A 179 34.72 -22.54 7.63
C GLN A 179 34.17 -21.47 6.71
N GLU A 180 33.13 -20.77 7.16
CA GLU A 180 32.52 -19.66 6.44
C GLU A 180 32.83 -18.33 7.14
N LYS A 181 33.19 -17.31 6.35
CA LYS A 181 33.46 -15.97 6.87
C LYS A 181 32.16 -15.15 6.85
N VAL A 182 31.56 -14.94 8.01
CA VAL A 182 30.30 -14.22 8.17
C VAL A 182 30.57 -12.81 8.69
N ILE A 183 30.07 -11.79 7.99
CA ILE A 183 30.22 -10.38 8.40
C ILE A 183 29.43 -10.15 9.69
N SER A 184 30.11 -9.64 10.71
CA SER A 184 29.54 -9.38 12.04
C SER A 184 29.40 -7.89 12.29
N GLU A 185 28.44 -7.50 13.13
CA GLU A 185 28.28 -6.09 13.51
C GLU A 185 29.51 -5.58 14.27
N SER A 186 30.14 -4.53 13.76
CA SER A 186 31.27 -3.90 14.44
C SER A 186 30.80 -2.92 15.51
N ARG A 187 31.50 -2.90 16.66
CA ARG A 187 31.29 -1.88 17.70
C ARG A 187 31.63 -0.48 17.21
N ASP A 188 32.51 -0.36 16.21
CA ASP A 188 32.94 0.91 15.64
C ASP A 188 32.21 1.20 14.32
N LYS A 189 31.17 2.05 14.39
CA LYS A 189 30.26 2.35 13.26
C LYS A 189 30.93 3.08 12.09
N ARG A 190 32.23 3.39 12.17
CA ARG A 190 33.01 4.02 11.08
C ARG A 190 33.69 3.00 10.18
N LYS A 191 33.94 1.77 10.65
CA LYS A 191 34.56 0.69 9.86
C LYS A 191 33.47 -0.06 9.09
N ILE A 192 33.25 0.30 7.83
CA ILE A 192 32.28 -0.36 6.96
C ILE A 192 33.02 -1.45 6.18
N PRO A 193 32.67 -2.73 6.36
CA PRO A 193 33.27 -3.80 5.59
C PRO A 193 32.95 -3.63 4.11
N THR A 194 33.98 -3.39 3.31
CA THR A 194 33.87 -3.09 1.90
C THR A 194 34.82 -4.00 1.12
N LEU A 195 34.29 -4.61 0.07
CA LEU A 195 35.02 -5.46 -0.85
C LEU A 195 35.38 -4.64 -2.10
N LEU A 196 36.67 -4.46 -2.36
CA LEU A 196 37.18 -3.70 -3.51
C LEU A 196 37.65 -4.65 -4.61
N ILE A 197 37.33 -4.33 -5.86
CA ILE A 197 37.87 -5.01 -7.04
C ILE A 197 38.94 -4.10 -7.66
N LEU A 198 40.16 -4.61 -7.73
CA LEU A 198 41.31 -3.94 -8.34
C LEU A 198 41.54 -4.44 -9.77
N ASP A 199 41.92 -3.52 -10.65
CA ASP A 199 42.40 -3.85 -11.99
C ASP A 199 43.85 -4.39 -11.95
N SER A 200 44.39 -4.73 -13.11
CA SER A 200 45.79 -5.17 -13.26
C SER A 200 46.84 -4.11 -12.88
N LYS A 201 46.48 -2.83 -12.82
CA LYS A 201 47.33 -1.68 -12.47
C LYS A 201 47.18 -1.26 -10.99
N GLY A 202 46.26 -1.89 -10.25
CA GLY A 202 46.00 -1.58 -8.84
C GLY A 202 45.00 -0.44 -8.62
N GLU A 203 44.27 0.00 -9.65
CA GLU A 203 43.18 0.96 -9.51
C GLU A 203 41.87 0.28 -9.09
N ILE A 204 41.08 0.96 -8.26
CA ILE A 204 39.79 0.45 -7.78
C ILE A 204 38.77 0.60 -8.93
N ILE A 205 38.32 -0.53 -9.47
CA ILE A 205 37.26 -0.57 -10.50
C ILE A 205 35.89 -0.39 -9.83
N ARG A 206 35.66 -1.14 -8.75
CA ARG A 206 34.39 -1.16 -8.02
C ARG A 206 34.57 -1.46 -6.54
N SER A 207 33.61 -1.00 -5.74
CA SER A 207 33.52 -1.23 -4.31
C SER A 207 32.12 -1.74 -3.93
N TYR A 208 32.05 -2.81 -3.15
CA TYR A 208 30.82 -3.42 -2.66
C TYR A 208 30.78 -3.36 -1.14
N ASN A 209 29.79 -2.66 -0.57
CA ASN A 209 29.59 -2.66 0.88
C ASN A 209 28.88 -3.94 1.30
N LEU A 210 29.38 -4.58 2.36
CA LEU A 210 28.87 -5.87 2.82
C LEU A 210 27.94 -5.68 4.02
N PRO A 211 26.70 -6.19 3.97
CA PRO A 211 25.79 -6.11 5.10
C PRO A 211 26.19 -7.12 6.19
N VAL A 212 25.71 -6.89 7.42
CA VAL A 212 25.87 -7.83 8.53
C VAL A 212 25.13 -9.14 8.21
N GLY A 213 25.77 -10.27 8.51
CA GLY A 213 25.28 -11.60 8.19
C GLY A 213 25.60 -12.07 6.77
N ALA A 214 26.36 -11.29 5.99
CA ALA A 214 26.81 -11.71 4.66
C ALA A 214 27.97 -12.71 4.75
N HIS A 215 27.90 -13.79 3.99
CA HIS A 215 28.92 -14.83 3.89
C HIS A 215 29.87 -14.51 2.73
N LEU A 216 31.15 -14.28 3.02
CA LEU A 216 32.17 -14.11 1.98
C LEU A 216 32.52 -15.46 1.35
N MET A 217 32.50 -15.51 0.02
CA MET A 217 32.87 -16.68 -0.79
C MET A 217 34.29 -16.60 -1.37
N VAL A 218 34.99 -15.50 -1.10
CA VAL A 218 36.26 -15.12 -1.71
C VAL A 218 37.21 -14.61 -0.63
N ASP A 219 38.51 -14.77 -0.85
CA ASP A 219 39.54 -14.32 0.08
C ASP A 219 40.22 -13.02 -0.36
N ASP A 220 40.91 -12.36 0.58
CA ASP A 220 41.71 -11.18 0.24
C ASP A 220 42.79 -11.59 -0.76
N HIS A 221 42.99 -10.76 -1.77
CA HIS A 221 43.94 -10.98 -2.87
C HIS A 221 43.59 -12.08 -3.88
N ASP A 222 42.41 -12.67 -3.81
CA ASP A 222 41.96 -13.64 -4.82
C ASP A 222 41.81 -13.02 -6.20
N LYS A 223 42.17 -13.80 -7.23
CA LYS A 223 41.90 -13.46 -8.63
C LYS A 223 40.52 -13.99 -9.02
N ILE A 224 39.65 -13.08 -9.46
CA ILE A 224 38.28 -13.40 -9.84
C ILE A 224 38.06 -13.21 -11.34
N LYS A 225 37.21 -14.07 -11.91
CA LYS A 225 36.65 -13.93 -13.25
C LYS A 225 35.31 -13.20 -13.17
N VAL A 226 34.87 -12.66 -14.32
CA VAL A 226 33.51 -12.14 -14.48
C VAL A 226 32.51 -13.27 -14.18
N GLY A 227 31.40 -12.94 -13.49
CA GLY A 227 30.36 -13.91 -13.14
C GLY A 227 30.62 -14.72 -11.87
N LYS A 228 31.77 -14.56 -11.21
CA LYS A 228 32.03 -15.23 -9.92
C LYS A 228 31.18 -14.61 -8.80
N ILE A 229 30.53 -15.46 -8.01
CA ILE A 229 29.82 -15.05 -6.79
C ILE A 229 30.86 -14.66 -5.73
N LEU A 230 30.79 -13.41 -5.26
CA LEU A 230 31.68 -12.83 -4.26
C LEU A 230 31.14 -13.05 -2.85
N VAL A 231 29.84 -12.88 -2.69
CA VAL A 231 29.18 -12.88 -1.38
C VAL A 231 27.82 -13.54 -1.52
N LYS A 232 27.49 -14.39 -0.54
CA LYS A 232 26.13 -14.90 -0.34
C LYS A 232 25.53 -14.20 0.87
N ILE A 233 24.35 -13.65 0.72
CA ILE A 233 23.61 -12.97 1.78
C ILE A 233 22.40 -13.85 2.06
N PRO A 234 22.38 -14.60 3.17
CA PRO A 234 21.20 -15.34 3.57
C PRO A 234 20.02 -14.37 3.61
N ARG A 235 19.04 -14.62 2.76
CA ARG A 235 17.76 -13.94 2.84
C ARG A 235 17.15 -14.47 4.12
N LYS A 236 17.10 -13.64 5.17
CA LYS A 236 16.07 -13.84 6.19
C LYS A 236 14.78 -13.89 5.40
N SER A 237 14.11 -15.04 5.38
CA SER A 237 12.84 -15.23 4.68
C SER A 237 11.86 -14.20 5.24
N ALA A 238 11.87 -12.99 4.69
CA ALA A 238 11.18 -11.83 5.25
C ALA A 238 9.68 -12.13 5.28
N LYS A 239 9.20 -12.86 4.28
CA LYS A 239 7.84 -13.41 4.26
C LYS A 239 7.59 -14.45 5.33
N ALA A 240 8.47 -15.41 5.56
CA ALA A 240 8.21 -16.45 6.56
C ALA A 240 8.18 -15.87 7.99
N GLY A 241 9.14 -15.01 8.32
CA GLY A 241 9.21 -14.37 9.64
C GLY A 241 8.03 -13.42 9.90
N ASP A 242 7.68 -12.55 8.95
CA ASP A 242 6.61 -11.56 9.13
C ASP A 242 5.21 -12.20 9.16
N ILE A 243 5.02 -13.33 8.46
CA ILE A 243 3.73 -14.04 8.49
C ILE A 243 3.57 -14.96 9.71
N THR A 244 4.67 -15.45 10.31
CA THR A 244 4.59 -16.28 11.53
C THR A 244 3.97 -15.58 12.74
N GLY A 245 3.83 -14.25 12.68
CA GLY A 245 3.13 -13.46 13.68
C GLY A 245 1.65 -13.79 13.83
N GLY A 246 1.02 -14.50 12.90
CA GLY A 246 -0.39 -14.92 13.01
C GLY A 246 -1.33 -13.73 13.22
N LEU A 247 -2.19 -13.78 14.26
CA LEU A 247 -3.11 -12.68 14.55
C LEU A 247 -2.42 -11.35 14.87
N PRO A 248 -1.34 -11.27 15.68
CA PRO A 248 -0.55 -10.05 15.85
C PRO A 248 -0.23 -9.30 14.56
N ARG A 249 0.17 -10.01 13.49
CA ARG A 249 0.44 -9.37 12.20
C ARG A 249 -0.84 -8.80 11.56
N VAL A 250 -1.94 -9.53 11.61
CA VAL A 250 -3.26 -9.03 11.14
C VAL A 250 -3.68 -7.78 11.92
N THR A 251 -3.43 -7.75 13.24
CA THR A 251 -3.72 -6.56 14.05
C THR A 251 -2.84 -5.37 13.71
N GLU A 252 -1.56 -5.60 13.40
CA GLU A 252 -0.64 -4.56 12.95
C GLU A 252 -1.11 -3.91 11.65
N LEU A 253 -1.54 -4.74 10.68
CA LEU A 253 -2.06 -4.29 9.38
C LEU A 253 -3.37 -3.50 9.53
N PHE A 254 -4.34 -3.99 10.32
CA PHE A 254 -5.62 -3.29 10.52
C PHE A 254 -5.50 -2.05 11.40
N GLU A 255 -4.46 -1.94 12.22
CA GLU A 255 -4.16 -0.71 12.95
C GLU A 255 -3.28 0.26 12.16
N ALA A 256 -2.97 -0.04 10.89
CA ALA A 256 -2.10 0.75 10.02
C ALA A 256 -0.76 1.11 10.72
N ARG A 257 -0.19 0.14 11.44
CA ARG A 257 1.08 0.32 12.15
C ARG A 257 2.25 0.12 11.20
N ASN A 258 3.35 0.81 11.51
CA ASN A 258 4.60 0.57 10.80
C ASN A 258 5.16 -0.81 11.16
N PRO A 259 5.70 -1.54 10.16
CA PRO A 259 6.34 -2.82 10.40
C PRO A 259 7.58 -2.67 11.27
N SER A 260 7.96 -3.77 11.92
CA SER A 260 9.12 -3.80 12.84
C SER A 260 10.45 -3.43 12.16
N ASN A 261 10.60 -3.76 10.88
CA ASN A 261 11.74 -3.34 10.05
C ASN A 261 11.23 -2.67 8.75
N PRO A 262 10.99 -1.36 8.75
CA PRO A 262 10.48 -0.65 7.58
C PRO A 262 11.58 -0.45 6.54
N ALA A 263 11.27 -0.77 5.28
CA ALA A 263 12.13 -0.42 4.14
C ALA A 263 11.97 1.05 3.78
N VAL A 264 13.08 1.69 3.42
CA VAL A 264 13.06 3.03 2.82
C VAL A 264 12.77 2.89 1.33
N VAL A 265 11.76 3.59 0.81
CA VAL A 265 11.37 3.53 -0.61
C VAL A 265 11.62 4.87 -1.31
N SER A 266 11.84 4.82 -2.62
CA SER A 266 11.92 6.04 -3.44
C SER A 266 10.52 6.62 -3.68
N GLU A 267 10.35 7.93 -3.54
CA GLU A 267 9.10 8.63 -3.85
C GLU A 267 9.07 9.16 -5.29
N ILE A 268 10.22 9.25 -5.94
CA ILE A 268 10.38 9.77 -7.30
C ILE A 268 11.12 8.78 -8.20
N ASP A 269 10.89 8.89 -9.49
CA ASP A 269 11.69 8.24 -10.52
C ASP A 269 13.00 9.02 -10.71
N GLY A 270 14.13 8.32 -10.74
CA GLY A 270 15.41 9.00 -10.91
C GLY A 270 16.64 8.12 -10.82
N VAL A 271 17.80 8.76 -10.96
CA VAL A 271 19.11 8.12 -10.86
C VAL A 271 19.63 8.27 -9.43
N VAL A 272 20.13 7.17 -8.87
CA VAL A 272 20.64 7.08 -7.51
C VAL A 272 22.10 7.56 -7.45
N SER A 273 22.41 8.39 -6.47
CA SER A 273 23.78 8.73 -6.05
C SER A 273 23.92 8.60 -4.54
N PHE A 274 25.12 8.31 -4.05
CA PHE A 274 25.35 8.19 -2.62
C PHE A 274 25.89 9.48 -2.01
N GLY A 275 25.19 9.96 -0.99
CA GLY A 275 25.62 11.09 -0.18
C GLY A 275 26.56 10.70 0.96
N LYS A 276 26.83 11.68 1.83
CA LYS A 276 27.67 11.49 3.02
C LYS A 276 26.92 10.71 4.10
N ILE A 277 27.66 10.01 4.95
CA ILE A 277 27.10 9.35 6.13
C ILE A 277 26.79 10.42 7.18
N LYS A 278 25.53 10.51 7.61
CA LYS A 278 25.04 11.45 8.63
C LYS A 278 24.51 10.67 9.82
N ARG A 279 25.12 10.85 11.00
CA ARG A 279 24.65 10.28 12.28
C ARG A 279 24.34 8.77 12.22
N GLY A 280 25.14 7.99 11.49
CA GLY A 280 24.95 6.54 11.36
C GLY A 280 23.95 6.09 10.28
N ASN A 281 23.46 7.02 9.47
CA ASN A 281 22.65 6.75 8.28
C ASN A 281 23.45 7.09 7.01
N ARG A 282 23.33 6.26 5.99
CA ARG A 282 23.79 6.54 4.63
C ARG A 282 22.73 7.39 3.92
N GLU A 283 23.16 8.53 3.40
CA GLU A 283 22.31 9.36 2.54
C GLU A 283 22.29 8.76 1.13
N ILE A 284 21.10 8.51 0.60
CA ILE A 284 20.86 8.10 -0.78
C ILE A 284 20.11 9.25 -1.45
N VAL A 285 20.62 9.75 -2.55
CA VAL A 285 20.06 10.88 -3.29
C VAL A 285 19.50 10.35 -4.60
N VAL A 286 18.23 10.61 -4.87
CA VAL A 286 17.57 10.26 -6.13
C VAL A 286 17.33 11.56 -6.88
N GLU A 287 17.84 11.64 -8.11
CA GLU A 287 17.67 12.80 -8.99
C GLU A 287 16.79 12.42 -10.18
N SER A 288 15.65 13.10 -10.30
CA SER A 288 14.73 12.96 -11.43
C SER A 288 15.33 13.59 -12.68
N LYS A 289 14.89 13.11 -13.86
CA LYS A 289 15.23 13.72 -15.16
C LYS A 289 14.82 15.18 -15.26
N LEU A 290 13.86 15.62 -14.44
CA LEU A 290 13.37 17.01 -14.36
C LEU A 290 14.18 17.89 -13.40
N GLY A 291 15.24 17.36 -12.78
CA GLY A 291 16.10 18.08 -11.83
C GLY A 291 15.56 18.13 -10.39
N GLU A 292 14.47 17.42 -10.09
CA GLU A 292 14.00 17.25 -8.70
C GLU A 292 14.93 16.29 -7.96
N VAL A 293 15.44 16.71 -6.81
CA VAL A 293 16.38 15.93 -6.00
C VAL A 293 15.73 15.58 -4.66
N LYS A 294 15.51 14.29 -4.40
CA LYS A 294 15.08 13.79 -3.08
C LYS A 294 16.19 13.03 -2.37
N LYS A 295 16.25 13.19 -1.05
CA LYS A 295 17.28 12.60 -0.19
C LYS A 295 16.64 11.68 0.83
N TYR A 296 17.15 10.46 0.90
CA TYR A 296 16.68 9.39 1.76
C TYR A 296 17.79 9.01 2.74
N LEU A 297 17.45 8.73 3.99
CA LEU A 297 18.39 8.31 5.02
C LEU A 297 18.17 6.84 5.33
N VAL A 298 19.09 5.98 4.89
CA VAL A 298 19.05 4.53 5.16
C VAL A 298 19.99 4.21 6.31
N LYS A 299 19.51 3.47 7.32
CA LYS A 299 20.35 3.02 8.44
C LYS A 299 21.49 2.13 7.90
N LEU A 300 22.70 2.31 8.41
CA LEU A 300 23.85 1.49 7.99
C LEU A 300 23.71 0.00 8.31
N SER A 301 22.86 -0.36 9.28
CA SER A 301 22.55 -1.75 9.63
C SER A 301 21.70 -2.46 8.57
N ASN A 302 20.97 -1.69 7.76
CA ASN A 302 20.05 -2.21 6.75
C ASN A 302 20.81 -2.43 5.45
N GLN A 303 20.46 -3.49 4.73
CA GLN A 303 21.06 -3.78 3.43
C GLN A 303 20.52 -2.78 2.40
N ILE A 304 21.42 -2.05 1.75
CA ILE A 304 21.05 -1.17 0.63
C ILE A 304 20.90 -2.02 -0.64
N LEU A 305 19.74 -1.95 -1.29
CA LEU A 305 19.40 -2.74 -2.47
C LEU A 305 19.84 -2.08 -3.78
N VAL A 306 20.10 -0.77 -3.75
CA VAL A 306 20.45 0.05 -4.91
C VAL A 306 21.95 0.35 -4.97
N GLN A 307 22.44 0.70 -6.15
CA GLN A 307 23.82 1.12 -6.41
C GLN A 307 23.90 2.53 -6.98
N GLU A 308 25.11 3.07 -7.02
CA GLU A 308 25.38 4.37 -7.61
C GLU A 308 25.22 4.31 -9.13
N ASN A 309 24.43 5.25 -9.66
CA ASN A 309 23.93 5.35 -11.02
C ASN A 309 22.83 4.34 -11.42
N ASP A 310 22.23 3.63 -10.45
CA ASP A 310 21.03 2.84 -10.74
C ASP A 310 19.83 3.76 -11.02
N TYR A 311 18.98 3.38 -11.97
CA TYR A 311 17.69 4.05 -12.20
C TYR A 311 16.63 3.38 -11.33
N VAL A 312 16.01 4.13 -10.42
CA VAL A 312 14.93 3.64 -9.56
C VAL A 312 13.62 4.29 -9.94
N ARG A 313 12.53 3.54 -9.76
CA ARG A 313 11.17 4.03 -9.94
C ARG A 313 10.53 4.36 -8.58
N ALA A 314 9.54 5.24 -8.59
CA ALA A 314 8.72 5.56 -7.44
C ALA A 314 8.07 4.28 -6.88
N GLY A 315 8.23 4.09 -5.57
CA GLY A 315 7.76 2.93 -4.81
C GLY A 315 8.71 1.74 -4.83
N MET A 316 9.90 1.87 -5.42
CA MET A 316 10.96 0.85 -5.34
C MET A 316 11.70 0.96 -3.99
N PRO A 317 11.93 -0.15 -3.27
CA PRO A 317 12.68 -0.15 -2.02
C PRO A 317 14.18 0.10 -2.27
N LEU A 318 14.73 1.06 -1.54
CA LEU A 318 16.16 1.40 -1.50
C LEU A 318 16.92 0.55 -0.47
N SER A 319 16.22 0.06 0.56
CA SER A 319 16.76 -0.81 1.61
C SER A 319 15.93 -2.09 1.78
N ASP A 320 16.50 -3.08 2.46
CA ASP A 320 15.75 -4.22 2.96
C ASP A 320 14.69 -3.79 4.01
N GLY A 321 13.66 -4.63 4.16
CA GLY A 321 12.53 -4.42 5.06
C GLY A 321 11.17 -4.53 4.37
N SER A 322 10.11 -4.37 5.15
CA SER A 322 8.73 -4.33 4.67
C SER A 322 8.35 -2.89 4.34
N VAL A 323 7.71 -2.65 3.20
CA VAL A 323 7.24 -1.31 2.81
C VAL A 323 6.05 -0.92 3.68
N THR A 324 6.01 0.32 4.19
CA THR A 324 4.91 0.76 5.04
C THR A 324 3.63 1.01 4.22
N PRO A 325 2.43 0.75 4.77
CA PRO A 325 1.17 1.08 4.09
C PRO A 325 1.05 2.57 3.72
N ASP A 326 1.56 3.46 4.57
CA ASP A 326 1.53 4.91 4.34
C ASP A 326 2.40 5.31 3.15
N ASP A 327 3.60 4.74 3.02
CA ASP A 327 4.45 4.99 1.85
C ASP A 327 3.78 4.49 0.57
N ILE A 328 3.12 3.33 0.62
CA ILE A 328 2.37 2.79 -0.54
C ILE A 328 1.23 3.73 -0.92
N LEU A 329 0.48 4.25 0.07
CA LEU A 329 -0.62 5.18 -0.17
C LEU A 329 -0.13 6.47 -0.81
N ASN A 330 0.95 7.06 -0.27
CA ASN A 330 1.47 8.33 -0.75
C ASN A 330 2.10 8.23 -2.14
N ILE A 331 2.72 7.10 -2.48
CA ILE A 331 3.48 6.94 -3.73
C ILE A 331 2.63 6.28 -4.83
N LYS A 332 1.96 5.17 -4.52
CA LYS A 332 1.22 4.36 -5.51
C LYS A 332 -0.28 4.63 -5.49
N GLY A 333 -0.77 5.35 -4.48
CA GLY A 333 -2.18 5.73 -4.36
C GLY A 333 -3.06 4.68 -3.66
N PRO A 334 -4.36 4.97 -3.53
CA PRO A 334 -5.27 4.24 -2.66
C PRO A 334 -5.52 2.80 -3.09
N SER A 335 -5.69 2.54 -4.39
CA SER A 335 -5.96 1.17 -4.86
C SER A 335 -4.76 0.24 -4.65
N ALA A 336 -3.53 0.75 -4.72
CA ALA A 336 -2.33 -0.04 -4.47
C ALA A 336 -2.19 -0.44 -3.00
N VAL A 337 -2.44 0.49 -2.06
CA VAL A 337 -2.41 0.16 -0.62
C VAL A 337 -3.52 -0.81 -0.23
N GLN A 338 -4.69 -0.71 -0.86
CA GLN A 338 -5.78 -1.66 -0.61
C GLN A 338 -5.43 -3.07 -1.05
N GLN A 339 -4.92 -3.22 -2.27
CA GLN A 339 -4.49 -4.52 -2.76
C GLN A 339 -3.38 -5.11 -1.88
N TYR A 340 -2.44 -4.27 -1.44
CA TYR A 340 -1.39 -4.68 -0.50
C TYR A 340 -1.98 -5.20 0.81
N LEU A 341 -2.83 -4.42 1.48
CA LEU A 341 -3.45 -4.81 2.75
C LEU A 341 -4.30 -6.08 2.63
N VAL A 342 -5.10 -6.20 1.57
CA VAL A 342 -5.93 -7.39 1.31
C VAL A 342 -5.05 -8.62 1.12
N ASN A 343 -4.00 -8.52 0.29
CA ASN A 343 -3.10 -9.63 0.03
C ASN A 343 -2.34 -10.06 1.30
N GLU A 344 -1.76 -9.11 2.04
CA GLU A 344 -0.99 -9.39 3.25
C GLU A 344 -1.85 -10.06 4.33
N VAL A 345 -3.05 -9.50 4.62
CA VAL A 345 -3.96 -10.11 5.58
C VAL A 345 -4.38 -11.51 5.10
N GLN A 346 -4.68 -11.65 3.80
CA GLN A 346 -5.11 -12.93 3.25
C GLN A 346 -4.01 -14.00 3.29
N GLU A 347 -2.75 -13.65 3.07
CA GLU A 347 -1.62 -14.59 3.19
C GLU A 347 -1.56 -15.20 4.59
N VAL A 348 -1.78 -14.40 5.65
CA VAL A 348 -1.82 -14.90 7.04
C VAL A 348 -2.94 -15.93 7.23
N TYR A 349 -4.17 -15.63 6.78
CA TYR A 349 -5.29 -16.56 6.90
C TYR A 349 -5.10 -17.82 6.04
N ARG A 350 -4.56 -17.67 4.83
CA ARG A 350 -4.28 -18.79 3.91
C ARG A 350 -3.24 -19.75 4.46
N LEU A 351 -2.18 -19.23 5.07
CA LEU A 351 -1.14 -20.06 5.71
C LEU A 351 -1.66 -20.91 6.85
N GLN A 352 -2.79 -20.52 7.43
CA GLN A 352 -3.45 -21.23 8.53
C GLN A 352 -4.62 -22.10 8.03
N GLY A 353 -4.73 -22.27 6.70
CA GLY A 353 -5.73 -23.10 6.03
C GLY A 353 -7.12 -22.47 5.95
N VAL A 354 -7.29 -21.21 6.34
CA VAL A 354 -8.58 -20.51 6.30
C VAL A 354 -8.70 -19.72 5.00
N LYS A 355 -9.64 -20.11 4.14
CA LYS A 355 -9.90 -19.42 2.87
C LYS A 355 -11.04 -18.42 3.04
N ILE A 356 -10.70 -17.15 3.15
CA ILE A 356 -11.65 -16.03 3.18
C ILE A 356 -11.60 -15.32 1.83
N ASN A 357 -12.77 -14.95 1.30
CA ASN A 357 -12.87 -14.19 0.07
C ASN A 357 -12.49 -12.71 0.28
N ASP A 358 -11.72 -12.17 -0.66
CA ASP A 358 -11.09 -10.84 -0.63
C ASP A 358 -12.08 -9.73 -0.31
N LYS A 359 -13.32 -9.85 -0.80
CA LYS A 359 -14.38 -8.87 -0.57
C LYS A 359 -14.61 -8.58 0.91
N HIS A 360 -14.39 -9.54 1.81
CA HIS A 360 -14.55 -9.31 3.24
C HIS A 360 -13.47 -8.38 3.78
N PHE A 361 -12.23 -8.55 3.34
CA PHE A 361 -11.11 -7.68 3.71
C PHE A 361 -11.27 -6.29 3.09
N GLU A 362 -11.69 -6.22 1.82
CA GLU A 362 -11.97 -4.94 1.15
C GLU A 362 -12.99 -4.09 1.92
N VAL A 363 -13.99 -4.70 2.58
CA VAL A 363 -14.94 -3.96 3.43
C VAL A 363 -14.24 -3.23 4.57
N VAL A 364 -13.31 -3.91 5.22
CA VAL A 364 -12.61 -3.39 6.41
C VAL A 364 -11.60 -2.33 5.99
N VAL A 365 -10.82 -2.61 4.94
CA VAL A 365 -9.84 -1.65 4.42
C VAL A 365 -10.55 -0.38 3.92
N ARG A 366 -11.73 -0.50 3.31
CA ARG A 366 -12.55 0.68 2.96
C ARG A 366 -12.91 1.52 4.18
N GLN A 367 -13.13 0.93 5.36
CA GLN A 367 -13.38 1.70 6.60
C GLN A 367 -12.13 2.45 7.08
N MET A 368 -10.94 1.89 6.87
CA MET A 368 -9.66 2.52 7.22
C MET A 368 -9.35 3.78 6.37
N MET A 369 -9.94 3.87 5.16
CA MET A 369 -9.69 4.95 4.19
C MET A 369 -10.87 5.92 4.03
N ARG A 370 -11.71 6.08 5.05
CA ARG A 370 -12.92 6.93 4.99
C ARG A 370 -12.65 8.43 5.13
N LYS A 371 -11.42 8.81 5.47
CA LYS A 371 -11.07 10.20 5.74
C LYS A 371 -10.03 10.71 4.77
N VAL A 372 -10.08 12.01 4.57
CA VAL A 372 -9.10 12.78 3.81
C VAL A 372 -8.63 13.94 4.70
N GLN A 373 -7.37 14.34 4.53
CA GLN A 373 -6.80 15.53 5.15
C GLN A 373 -6.79 16.65 4.13
N ILE A 374 -7.37 17.79 4.49
CA ILE A 374 -7.42 18.96 3.60
C ILE A 374 -6.01 19.58 3.51
N VAL A 375 -5.54 19.78 2.27
CA VAL A 375 -4.24 20.41 1.97
C VAL A 375 -4.45 21.88 1.60
N ASP A 376 -5.43 22.17 0.76
CA ASP A 376 -5.84 23.53 0.40
C ASP A 376 -7.36 23.63 0.55
N THR A 377 -7.83 24.65 1.25
CA THR A 377 -9.24 24.89 1.51
C THR A 377 -9.97 25.43 0.28
N GLY A 378 -9.26 26.06 -0.67
CA GLY A 378 -9.89 26.81 -1.76
C GLY A 378 -10.94 27.79 -1.23
N ASP A 379 -12.09 27.84 -1.89
CA ASP A 379 -13.26 28.64 -1.50
C ASP A 379 -14.32 27.82 -0.74
N THR A 380 -13.94 26.66 -0.20
CA THR A 380 -14.85 25.79 0.58
C THR A 380 -14.93 26.18 2.06
N LEU A 381 -15.80 25.52 2.81
CA LEU A 381 -15.96 25.69 4.26
C LEU A 381 -14.91 24.93 5.10
N PHE A 382 -13.97 24.22 4.46
CA PHE A 382 -12.97 23.42 5.17
C PHE A 382 -11.86 24.27 5.78
N LEU A 383 -11.17 23.69 6.76
CA LEU A 383 -9.93 24.23 7.33
C LEU A 383 -8.73 23.42 6.85
N GLU A 384 -7.57 24.08 6.74
CA GLU A 384 -6.30 23.45 6.42
C GLU A 384 -5.95 22.39 7.50
N ASP A 385 -5.39 21.26 7.08
CA ASP A 385 -5.08 20.08 7.91
C ASP A 385 -6.29 19.41 8.59
N GLN A 386 -7.52 19.84 8.31
CA GLN A 386 -8.71 19.25 8.89
C GLN A 386 -8.94 17.83 8.35
N LEU A 387 -9.27 16.90 9.26
CA LEU A 387 -9.66 15.53 8.91
C LEU A 387 -11.16 15.41 8.70
N VAL A 388 -11.57 15.35 7.43
CA VAL A 388 -12.98 15.26 7.03
C VAL A 388 -13.32 13.90 6.43
N HIS A 389 -14.60 13.53 6.44
CA HIS A 389 -15.03 12.34 5.74
C HIS A 389 -14.93 12.54 4.22
N LYS A 390 -14.44 11.52 3.52
CA LYS A 390 -14.27 11.54 2.06
C LYS A 390 -15.58 11.90 1.34
N ASP A 391 -16.71 11.36 1.80
CA ASP A 391 -18.02 11.63 1.18
C ASP A 391 -18.45 13.09 1.35
N ASP A 392 -18.15 13.71 2.50
CA ASP A 392 -18.48 15.12 2.76
C ASP A 392 -17.57 16.06 1.96
N PHE A 393 -16.28 15.70 1.83
CA PHE A 393 -15.33 16.39 0.97
C PHE A 393 -15.77 16.40 -0.50
N VAL A 394 -16.14 15.24 -1.04
CA VAL A 394 -16.61 15.13 -2.43
C VAL A 394 -17.89 15.95 -2.62
N GLU A 395 -18.84 15.87 -1.68
CA GLU A 395 -20.10 16.62 -1.79
C GLU A 395 -19.89 18.14 -1.74
N GLU A 396 -19.00 18.64 -0.89
CA GLU A 396 -18.72 20.07 -0.81
C GLU A 396 -17.99 20.59 -2.05
N ASN A 397 -17.01 19.82 -2.56
CA ASN A 397 -16.34 20.16 -3.81
C ASN A 397 -17.30 20.15 -5.00
N ASP A 398 -18.21 19.19 -5.09
CA ASP A 398 -19.23 19.13 -6.13
C ASP A 398 -20.19 20.34 -6.07
N LYS A 399 -20.47 20.89 -4.88
CA LYS A 399 -21.29 22.11 -4.71
C LYS A 399 -20.58 23.36 -5.19
N ILE A 400 -19.27 23.47 -4.90
CA ILE A 400 -18.46 24.63 -5.29
C ILE A 400 -18.10 24.58 -6.79
N PHE A 401 -18.08 23.41 -7.39
CA PHE A 401 -17.78 23.23 -8.80
C PHE A 401 -18.72 24.06 -9.71
N GLY A 402 -18.14 24.96 -10.51
CA GLY A 402 -18.88 25.82 -11.44
C GLY A 402 -19.55 27.05 -10.82
N MET A 403 -19.34 27.28 -9.53
CA MET A 403 -19.71 28.52 -8.84
C MET A 403 -18.70 29.64 -9.15
N LYS A 404 -19.13 30.88 -8.91
CA LYS A 404 -18.35 32.10 -9.09
C LYS A 404 -18.26 32.85 -7.77
N VAL A 405 -17.07 33.37 -7.44
CA VAL A 405 -16.86 34.22 -6.28
C VAL A 405 -16.88 35.67 -6.75
N VAL A 406 -17.78 36.47 -6.20
CA VAL A 406 -17.88 37.90 -6.52
C VAL A 406 -16.66 38.63 -5.96
N GLU A 407 -15.85 39.22 -6.84
CA GLU A 407 -14.70 40.04 -6.45
C GLU A 407 -15.10 41.49 -6.27
N ASN A 408 -15.94 42.00 -7.17
CA ASN A 408 -16.46 43.36 -7.12
C ASN A 408 -17.97 43.33 -7.42
N ALA A 409 -18.77 43.83 -6.48
CA ALA A 409 -20.23 43.85 -6.61
C ALA A 409 -20.76 44.94 -7.58
N GLY A 410 -19.91 45.88 -8.01
CA GLY A 410 -20.32 47.01 -8.84
C GLY A 410 -21.46 47.79 -8.19
N ASP A 411 -22.55 48.00 -8.94
CA ASP A 411 -23.77 48.66 -8.45
C ASP A 411 -24.90 47.65 -8.13
N SER A 412 -24.59 46.36 -7.96
CA SER A 412 -25.59 45.35 -7.57
C SER A 412 -26.08 45.59 -6.15
N ALA A 413 -27.40 45.62 -5.97
CA ALA A 413 -28.02 45.63 -4.64
C ALA A 413 -28.15 44.22 -4.04
N ASN A 414 -28.05 43.18 -4.87
CA ASN A 414 -28.34 41.79 -4.50
C ASN A 414 -27.08 40.99 -4.18
N LEU A 415 -25.97 41.29 -4.84
CA LEU A 415 -24.70 40.59 -4.69
C LEU A 415 -23.72 41.39 -3.85
N LYS A 416 -22.94 40.68 -3.03
CA LYS A 416 -21.89 41.25 -2.19
C LYS A 416 -20.53 40.66 -2.55
N GLU A 417 -19.48 41.43 -2.34
CA GLU A 417 -18.10 40.97 -2.46
C GLU A 417 -17.85 39.77 -1.53
N GLY A 418 -17.15 38.76 -2.04
CA GLY A 418 -16.91 37.48 -1.37
C GLY A 418 -18.08 36.49 -1.43
N GLN A 419 -19.23 36.86 -2.00
CA GLN A 419 -20.36 35.94 -2.13
C GLN A 419 -20.13 34.92 -3.24
N ILE A 420 -20.41 33.64 -2.93
CA ILE A 420 -20.39 32.55 -3.90
C ILE A 420 -21.76 32.45 -4.57
N VAL A 421 -21.79 32.54 -5.89
CA VAL A 421 -23.02 32.52 -6.70
C VAL A 421 -22.91 31.57 -7.88
N THR A 422 -24.05 31.08 -8.36
CA THR A 422 -24.06 30.29 -9.60
C THR A 422 -23.75 31.17 -10.80
N SER A 423 -23.11 30.58 -11.82
CA SER A 423 -22.91 31.23 -13.12
C SER A 423 -24.21 31.70 -13.79
N ARG A 424 -25.37 31.16 -13.39
CA ARG A 424 -26.69 31.63 -13.84
C ARG A 424 -27.09 32.91 -13.12
N GLN A 425 -27.04 32.93 -11.78
CA GLN A 425 -27.38 34.12 -10.99
C GLN A 425 -26.53 35.33 -11.36
N LEU A 426 -25.22 35.15 -11.56
CA LEU A 426 -24.33 36.22 -11.99
C LEU A 426 -24.73 36.80 -13.36
N ARG A 427 -25.11 35.94 -14.31
CA ARG A 427 -25.56 36.37 -15.65
C ARG A 427 -26.90 37.08 -15.61
N ASP A 428 -27.83 36.59 -14.79
CA ASP A 428 -29.15 37.18 -14.63
C ASP A 428 -29.03 38.59 -14.00
N GLU A 429 -28.21 38.75 -12.95
CA GLU A 429 -27.94 40.04 -12.31
C GLU A 429 -27.21 41.02 -13.25
N ASN A 430 -26.14 40.57 -13.93
CA ASN A 430 -25.42 41.40 -14.91
C ASN A 430 -26.30 41.80 -16.11
N SER A 431 -27.30 41.01 -16.46
CA SER A 431 -28.27 41.37 -17.51
C SER A 431 -29.21 42.49 -17.06
N ILE A 432 -29.56 42.56 -15.77
CA ILE A 432 -30.37 43.64 -15.20
C ILE A 432 -29.53 44.92 -15.11
N LEU A 433 -28.33 44.84 -14.54
CA LEU A 433 -27.42 45.98 -14.41
C LEU A 433 -27.08 46.60 -15.77
N LYS A 434 -26.87 45.76 -16.80
CA LYS A 434 -26.63 46.22 -18.17
C LYS A 434 -27.83 46.96 -18.79
N ARG A 435 -29.07 46.63 -18.41
CA ARG A 435 -30.28 47.35 -18.88
C ARG A 435 -30.46 48.70 -18.18
N GLU A 436 -29.88 48.86 -17.00
CA GLU A 436 -29.96 50.07 -16.19
C GLU A 436 -28.71 50.96 -16.33
N ASP A 437 -27.80 50.65 -17.27
CA ASP A 437 -26.50 51.35 -17.49
C ASP A 437 -25.64 51.47 -16.22
N LYS A 438 -25.69 50.44 -15.36
CA LYS A 438 -24.95 50.35 -14.09
C LYS A 438 -23.65 49.56 -14.21
N ALA A 439 -22.74 49.74 -13.25
CA ALA A 439 -21.52 48.95 -13.18
C ALA A 439 -21.82 47.47 -12.95
N LEU A 440 -21.24 46.60 -13.78
CA LEU A 440 -21.45 45.15 -13.74
C LEU A 440 -20.68 44.52 -12.58
N VAL A 441 -21.15 43.35 -12.14
CA VAL A 441 -20.51 42.52 -11.14
C VAL A 441 -19.37 41.74 -11.79
N GLU A 442 -18.18 41.86 -11.21
CA GLU A 442 -16.98 41.09 -11.58
C GLU A 442 -16.81 39.91 -10.62
N ALA A 443 -16.58 38.72 -11.19
CA ALA A 443 -16.44 37.49 -10.40
C ALA A 443 -15.45 36.53 -11.04
N ARG A 444 -14.66 35.84 -10.21
CA ARG A 444 -13.75 34.75 -10.61
C ARG A 444 -14.39 33.38 -10.43
N ASP A 445 -13.78 32.36 -11.02
CA ASP A 445 -14.15 30.96 -10.74
C ASP A 445 -13.83 30.57 -9.29
N ALA A 446 -14.75 29.84 -8.67
CA ALA A 446 -14.55 29.27 -7.36
C ALA A 446 -13.59 28.07 -7.45
N VAL A 447 -12.63 28.01 -6.53
CA VAL A 447 -11.61 26.97 -6.46
C VAL A 447 -12.05 25.91 -5.44
N PRO A 448 -12.21 24.64 -5.83
CA PRO A 448 -12.55 23.57 -4.90
C PRO A 448 -11.36 23.23 -3.98
N ALA A 449 -11.64 22.60 -2.84
CA ALA A 449 -10.59 22.17 -1.91
C ALA A 449 -9.78 21.00 -2.46
N THR A 450 -8.51 20.93 -2.07
CA THR A 450 -7.64 19.77 -2.33
C THR A 450 -7.39 19.01 -1.04
N ALA A 451 -7.33 17.68 -1.14
CA ALA A 451 -7.14 16.82 0.02
C ALA A 451 -6.32 15.58 -0.34
N THR A 452 -5.59 15.06 0.64
CA THR A 452 -4.87 13.79 0.55
C THR A 452 -5.63 12.70 1.30
N PRO A 453 -5.74 11.48 0.73
CA PRO A 453 -6.31 10.36 1.46
C PRO A 453 -5.43 9.99 2.64
N ILE A 454 -6.05 9.61 3.76
CA ILE A 454 -5.32 9.11 4.93
C ILE A 454 -5.73 7.68 5.24
N LEU A 455 -4.75 6.86 5.65
CA LEU A 455 -5.00 5.53 6.19
C LEU A 455 -5.07 5.63 7.71
N GLN A 456 -6.16 5.15 8.30
CA GLN A 456 -6.33 5.10 9.74
C GLN A 456 -6.50 3.65 10.21
N GLY A 457 -5.88 3.31 11.33
CA GLY A 457 -6.18 2.08 12.04
C GLY A 457 -7.66 1.98 12.43
N ILE A 458 -8.20 0.77 12.45
CA ILE A 458 -9.63 0.51 12.71
C ILE A 458 -10.11 1.09 14.06
N THR A 459 -9.24 1.12 15.08
CA THR A 459 -9.57 1.73 16.38
C THR A 459 -9.78 3.23 16.25
N ARG A 460 -8.88 3.94 15.58
CA ARG A 460 -8.99 5.41 15.37
C ARG A 460 -10.14 5.75 14.43
N ALA A 461 -10.34 4.98 13.37
CA ALA A 461 -11.46 5.17 12.44
C ALA A 461 -12.83 4.99 13.14
N SER A 462 -12.93 4.08 14.11
CA SER A 462 -14.15 3.81 14.87
C SER A 462 -14.51 4.91 15.88
N LEU A 463 -13.52 5.61 16.43
CA LEU A 463 -13.73 6.75 17.34
C LEU A 463 -14.18 8.01 16.60
N GLN A 464 -13.85 8.13 15.31
CA GLN A 464 -14.10 9.31 14.50
C GLN A 464 -15.25 9.12 13.49
N THR A 465 -16.27 8.34 13.85
CA THR A 465 -17.49 8.20 13.05
C THR A 465 -18.40 9.43 13.21
N LYS A 466 -19.35 9.59 12.28
CA LYS A 466 -20.35 10.68 12.33
C LYS A 466 -21.27 10.56 13.55
N SER A 467 -21.69 9.34 13.87
CA SER A 467 -22.56 9.04 15.00
C SER A 467 -21.77 9.05 16.30
N PHE A 468 -21.98 10.08 17.12
CA PHE A 468 -21.34 10.13 18.43
C PHE A 468 -21.91 9.06 19.37
N ILE A 469 -23.16 8.62 19.16
CA ILE A 469 -23.77 7.52 19.92
C ILE A 469 -23.03 6.21 19.62
N SER A 470 -22.76 5.93 18.34
CA SER A 470 -21.99 4.75 17.92
C SER A 470 -20.52 4.81 18.33
N ALA A 471 -19.90 6.00 18.33
CA ALA A 471 -18.50 6.17 18.75
C ALA A 471 -18.35 6.00 20.27
N ALA A 472 -19.25 6.59 21.05
CA ALA A 472 -19.26 6.54 22.51
C ALA A 472 -19.42 5.11 23.07
N SER A 473 -20.03 4.21 22.30
CA SER A 473 -20.23 2.81 22.66
C SER A 473 -18.99 1.92 22.46
N PHE A 474 -17.89 2.44 21.90
CA PHE A 474 -16.69 1.64 21.59
C PHE A 474 -15.60 1.81 22.65
N GLN A 475 -14.92 2.96 22.67
CA GLN A 475 -13.84 3.33 23.60
C GLN A 475 -13.85 4.86 23.83
N GLU A 476 -13.07 5.35 24.80
CA GLU A 476 -12.90 6.80 25.08
C GLU A 476 -14.23 7.59 25.25
N THR A 477 -15.26 6.98 25.87
CA THR A 477 -16.62 7.53 25.97
C THR A 477 -16.67 8.99 26.46
N THR A 478 -15.90 9.32 27.50
CA THR A 478 -15.86 10.69 28.06
C THR A 478 -15.38 11.74 27.06
N LYS A 479 -14.35 11.39 26.27
CA LYS A 479 -13.80 12.27 25.24
C LYS A 479 -14.78 12.48 24.09
N VAL A 480 -15.41 11.41 23.62
CA VAL A 480 -16.41 11.47 22.53
C VAL A 480 -17.61 12.34 22.94
N LEU A 481 -18.14 12.14 24.14
CA LEU A 481 -19.29 12.90 24.63
C LEU A 481 -18.95 14.37 24.88
N ASN A 482 -17.75 14.67 25.40
CA ASN A 482 -17.31 16.05 25.58
C ASN A 482 -17.19 16.78 24.24
N GLU A 483 -16.59 16.16 23.23
CA GLU A 483 -16.47 16.75 21.89
C GLU A 483 -17.84 16.97 21.25
N ALA A 484 -18.75 16.00 21.40
CA ALA A 484 -20.12 16.10 20.90
C ALA A 484 -20.90 17.24 21.59
N ALA A 485 -20.74 17.41 22.91
CA ALA A 485 -21.38 18.47 23.68
C ALA A 485 -20.84 19.86 23.31
N VAL A 486 -19.52 20.02 23.21
CA VAL A 486 -18.88 21.28 22.81
C VAL A 486 -19.27 21.68 21.39
N SER A 487 -19.37 20.72 20.47
CA SER A 487 -19.71 20.98 19.07
C SER A 487 -21.23 21.02 18.81
N GLY A 488 -22.06 20.73 19.81
CA GLY A 488 -23.52 20.60 19.65
C GLY A 488 -23.93 19.57 18.59
N LYS A 489 -23.25 18.42 18.51
CA LYS A 489 -23.51 17.42 17.46
C LYS A 489 -24.92 16.86 17.56
N VAL A 490 -25.57 16.73 16.40
CA VAL A 490 -26.86 16.03 16.24
C VAL A 490 -26.60 14.69 15.57
N ASP A 491 -27.30 13.64 16.02
CA ASP A 491 -27.15 12.28 15.52
C ASP A 491 -28.39 11.88 14.70
N ASP A 492 -28.17 11.49 13.44
CA ASP A 492 -29.24 11.17 12.47
C ASP A 492 -29.72 9.71 12.52
N LEU A 493 -29.13 8.88 13.40
CA LEU A 493 -29.48 7.47 13.59
C LEU A 493 -29.44 6.65 12.27
N GLU A 494 -28.37 6.78 11.49
CA GLU A 494 -28.29 6.16 10.16
C GLU A 494 -27.70 4.74 10.15
N GLY A 495 -26.94 4.38 11.17
CA GLY A 495 -26.25 3.11 11.31
C GLY A 495 -26.95 2.13 12.24
N LEU A 496 -26.30 0.98 12.43
CA LEU A 496 -26.88 -0.15 13.17
C LEU A 496 -26.85 0.08 14.68
N LYS A 497 -25.70 0.48 15.24
CA LYS A 497 -25.48 0.53 16.71
C LYS A 497 -26.38 1.55 17.40
N GLU A 498 -26.45 2.74 16.84
CA GLU A 498 -27.29 3.84 17.33
C GLU A 498 -28.78 3.46 17.39
N ASN A 499 -29.32 2.82 16.35
CA ASN A 499 -30.71 2.34 16.39
C ASN A 499 -30.92 1.22 17.42
N VAL A 500 -29.93 0.32 17.61
CA VAL A 500 -30.00 -0.71 18.66
C VAL A 500 -30.03 -0.06 20.05
N ILE A 501 -29.19 0.95 20.29
CA ILE A 501 -29.09 1.63 21.59
C ILE A 501 -30.38 2.36 21.94
N VAL A 502 -31.01 3.02 20.96
CA VAL A 502 -32.26 3.79 21.15
C VAL A 502 -33.51 2.88 21.14
N GLY A 503 -33.39 1.63 20.69
CA GLY A 503 -34.51 0.69 20.60
C GLY A 503 -35.34 0.81 19.32
N HIS A 504 -34.78 1.39 18.26
CA HIS A 504 -35.40 1.47 16.94
C HIS A 504 -35.10 0.23 16.07
N LYS A 505 -35.87 0.06 14.98
CA LYS A 505 -35.53 -0.94 13.96
C LYS A 505 -34.20 -0.57 13.31
N ILE A 506 -33.28 -1.53 13.23
CA ILE A 506 -32.00 -1.33 12.54
C ILE A 506 -32.22 -1.05 11.04
N PRO A 507 -31.48 -0.12 10.42
CA PRO A 507 -31.65 0.25 9.02
C PRO A 507 -31.04 -0.77 8.04
N ALA A 508 -31.23 -2.05 8.30
CA ALA A 508 -30.78 -3.18 7.48
C ALA A 508 -31.83 -4.30 7.48
N GLY A 509 -31.78 -5.17 6.48
CA GLY A 509 -32.76 -6.25 6.28
C GLY A 509 -34.18 -5.72 6.23
N THR A 510 -35.07 -6.27 7.04
CA THR A 510 -36.48 -5.88 7.13
C THR A 510 -36.71 -4.49 7.73
N GLY A 511 -35.69 -3.89 8.37
CA GLY A 511 -35.78 -2.55 8.96
C GLY A 511 -35.37 -1.42 8.01
N MET A 512 -35.15 -1.67 6.72
CA MET A 512 -34.95 -0.56 5.77
C MET A 512 -36.22 0.30 5.66
N ARG A 513 -36.08 1.62 5.83
CA ARG A 513 -37.19 2.60 5.72
C ARG A 513 -37.95 2.52 4.39
N LYS A 514 -37.30 2.07 3.31
CA LYS A 514 -37.95 1.87 2.00
C LYS A 514 -39.06 0.81 2.07
N TYR A 515 -38.92 -0.20 2.92
CA TYR A 515 -39.93 -1.25 3.07
C TYR A 515 -41.15 -0.78 3.86
N ASP A 516 -41.03 0.26 4.70
CA ASP A 516 -42.17 0.80 5.46
C ASP A 516 -43.25 1.41 4.54
N THR A 517 -42.85 1.92 3.37
CA THR A 517 -43.77 2.47 2.36
C THR A 517 -44.29 1.43 1.36
N ILE A 518 -43.76 0.21 1.38
CA ILE A 518 -44.17 -0.84 0.45
C ILE A 518 -45.35 -1.59 1.07
N ILE A 519 -46.55 -1.33 0.53
CA ILE A 519 -47.77 -2.03 0.92
C ILE A 519 -47.86 -3.31 0.08
N VAL A 520 -47.82 -4.47 0.74
CA VAL A 520 -48.05 -5.77 0.11
C VAL A 520 -49.30 -6.38 0.75
N GLY A 521 -50.47 -6.16 0.15
CA GLY A 521 -51.75 -6.64 0.68
C GLY A 521 -52.97 -5.91 0.12
N SER A 522 -54.16 -6.28 0.59
CA SER A 522 -55.41 -5.55 0.29
C SER A 522 -55.38 -4.19 0.99
N LYS A 523 -55.68 -3.12 0.25
CA LYS A 523 -55.66 -1.74 0.76
C LYS A 523 -56.63 -1.54 1.94
N GLN A 524 -57.73 -2.28 1.95
CA GLN A 524 -58.77 -2.21 3.00
C GLN A 524 -58.26 -2.70 4.37
N GLU A 525 -57.58 -3.85 4.43
CA GLU A 525 -57.03 -4.41 5.68
C GLU A 525 -55.92 -3.51 6.27
N PHE A 526 -55.16 -2.84 5.39
CA PHE A 526 -54.13 -1.90 5.81
C PHE A 526 -54.71 -0.62 6.42
N GLU A 527 -55.77 -0.08 5.82
CA GLU A 527 -56.45 1.12 6.35
C GLU A 527 -57.09 0.85 7.73
N GLU A 528 -57.62 -0.36 7.97
CA GLU A 528 -58.12 -0.79 9.29
C GLU A 528 -57.00 -0.91 10.34
N MET A 529 -55.88 -1.58 10.02
CA MET A 529 -54.74 -1.68 10.94
C MET A 529 -54.07 -0.33 11.24
N THR A 530 -54.07 0.59 10.28
CA THR A 530 -53.44 1.91 10.44
C THR A 530 -54.29 2.82 11.32
N ARG A 531 -55.63 2.75 11.21
CA ARG A 531 -56.54 3.42 12.16
C ARG A 531 -56.31 2.96 13.59
N ALA A 532 -56.20 1.65 13.82
CA ALA A 532 -55.93 1.09 15.15
C ALA A 532 -54.59 1.58 15.73
N LYS A 533 -53.55 1.75 14.91
CA LYS A 533 -52.26 2.33 15.36
C LYS A 533 -52.32 3.82 15.69
N GLN A 534 -53.13 4.59 14.98
CA GLN A 534 -53.31 6.02 15.28
C GLN A 534 -54.07 6.24 16.59
N GLU A 535 -55.02 5.37 16.94
CA GLU A 535 -55.73 5.44 18.22
C GLU A 535 -54.83 5.12 19.43
N VAL A 536 -53.81 4.27 19.27
CA VAL A 536 -52.87 3.92 20.37
C VAL A 536 -51.84 5.02 20.64
N ASN A 537 -51.48 5.85 19.66
CA ASN A 537 -50.52 6.95 19.83
C ASN A 537 -51.16 8.24 20.39
N TYR A 538 -52.49 8.26 20.56
CA TYR A 538 -53.24 9.40 21.11
C TYR A 538 -53.71 9.20 22.56
N ASN A 539 -53.43 8.04 23.15
CA ASN A 539 -53.51 7.79 24.60
C ASN A 539 -52.09 7.70 25.17
#